data_AF-A0A933XVH7-F1
#
_entry.id   AF-A0A933XVH7-F1
#
_cell.length_a   1.000
_cell.length_b   1.000
_cell.length_c   1.000
_cell.angle_alpha   90.00
_cell.angle_beta   90.00
_cell.angle_gamma   90.00
#
_symmetry.space_group_name_H-M   'P 1'
#
loop_
_entity.id
_entity.type
_entity.pdbx_description
1 polymer ?
#
loop_
_entity_poly.entity_id
_entity_poly.type
_entity_poly.pdbx_seq_one_letter_code
_entity_poly.pdbx_strand_id
1 'polypeptide(L)'
;MKLGFASWCALVALAPLSFGQTLKRVGIESPDAAALAERFTEQGYDVLEGSVKSGSIELIVSDASLVMLEREGFAPRVLEVGRPYKDIQAEQAAQSPQSTGDAVPSGYPNGTQILASMTASANAFPAICQLVDLTATLGVPATVQGRHMYACKISDNVASDEDEPTMLVLCGSHCRELAVQVIGLDTITKLTTLYGSNPQVTAAVDNYEIWVLPNANPDGYEHVFNVDNLWRKNRHVFAGGTGVDLNRNYTFGWSSACAGSTFIPDETYKGPSPASEAEAQTVKALQNRERFAKVLDYHSYGSETLWGYLCWGHPWGGMMQLEAIQISLATGYGGAERPPSAQGEQWHDPLAYHGTAGFLTEVGVQFQPSYASALANEVADAWGGTLYFVNRPITLRGHVLDVVSGAPIAAAITYPGATFSNGETNSSEAAFGRYHAWLPAGTTQVKFTAPGYASQQTPIVATSTSAQTLDILLAKDTNATFYCTSKVNALGCTPFMDADGFASASAGSGFVLSAQKVLNKKPGLLFYSSVSAHGSAFQGGHLCAKPPIVRTPVQNSGGSATGNDCTGTFVFDFNAYLAAGGDPSLSAGSNVWAQYWSRDPGFVAPNNTSLTNGTTFTLLP
;
A
#
# COMPACT_ATOMS: atom_id res chain seq x y z
N MET A 1 -21.61 -45.46 29.23
CA MET A 1 -21.25 -45.20 30.63
C MET A 1 -20.42 -43.91 30.63
N LYS A 2 -20.97 -42.81 31.16
CA LYS A 2 -20.30 -41.51 31.25
C LYS A 2 -19.15 -41.61 32.26
N LEU A 3 -17.95 -41.18 31.91
CA LEU A 3 -16.89 -40.86 32.88
C LEU A 3 -16.36 -39.46 32.54
N GLY A 4 -16.55 -38.57 33.50
CA GLY A 4 -16.42 -37.13 33.35
C GLY A 4 -14.99 -36.63 33.49
N PHE A 5 -14.73 -35.54 32.78
CA PHE A 5 -13.65 -34.60 33.03
C PHE A 5 -13.88 -33.92 34.38
N ALA A 6 -12.90 -34.00 35.29
CA ALA A 6 -12.82 -33.12 36.44
C ALA A 6 -11.34 -32.83 36.81
N SER A 7 -10.92 -31.63 36.42
CA SER A 7 -10.17 -30.65 37.21
C SER A 7 -8.94 -31.12 38.00
N TRP A 8 -7.75 -30.82 37.47
CA TRP A 8 -6.57 -30.50 38.28
C TRP A 8 -6.05 -29.13 37.83
N CYS A 9 -6.55 -28.09 38.50
CA CYS A 9 -6.01 -26.74 38.43
C CYS A 9 -5.11 -26.55 39.65
N ALA A 10 -3.81 -26.79 39.50
CA ALA A 10 -2.80 -26.36 40.46
C ALA A 10 -2.12 -25.12 39.89
N LEU A 11 -2.57 -23.94 40.35
CA LEU A 11 -1.83 -22.69 40.17
C LEU A 11 -0.52 -22.79 40.94
N VAL A 12 0.57 -23.08 40.22
CA VAL A 12 1.88 -22.58 40.60
C VAL A 12 2.04 -21.25 39.85
N ALA A 13 2.01 -20.14 40.59
CA ALA A 13 2.47 -18.86 40.08
C ALA A 13 3.98 -18.98 39.83
N LEU A 14 4.35 -19.50 38.66
CA LEU A 14 5.69 -19.35 38.14
C LEU A 14 5.82 -17.88 37.72
N ALA A 15 6.81 -17.19 38.28
CA ALA A 15 7.38 -16.01 37.63
C ALA A 15 7.63 -16.36 36.14
N PRO A 16 7.48 -15.41 35.20
CA PRO A 16 7.72 -15.70 33.80
C PRO A 16 9.19 -16.08 33.63
N LEU A 17 9.46 -17.39 33.66
CA LEU A 17 10.69 -17.96 33.18
C LEU A 17 10.62 -17.76 31.67
N SER A 18 11.32 -16.74 31.16
CA SER A 18 11.68 -16.70 29.75
C SER A 18 12.59 -17.89 29.51
N PHE A 19 12.03 -19.04 29.14
CA PHE A 19 12.82 -20.08 28.50
C PHE A 19 13.32 -19.45 27.20
N GLY A 20 14.62 -19.16 27.14
CA GLY A 20 15.23 -18.73 25.89
C GLY A 20 14.96 -19.81 24.84
N GLN A 21 14.36 -19.42 23.72
CA GLN A 21 14.23 -20.29 22.56
C GLN A 21 15.56 -20.27 21.82
N THR A 22 16.22 -21.42 21.73
CA THR A 22 17.39 -21.61 20.87
C THR A 22 16.96 -22.42 19.65
N LEU A 23 17.32 -21.94 18.47
CA LEU A 23 17.01 -22.64 17.23
C LEU A 23 18.09 -23.65 16.89
N LYS A 24 17.71 -24.68 16.14
CA LYS A 24 18.60 -25.74 15.68
C LYS A 24 18.36 -25.99 14.21
N ARG A 25 19.43 -26.09 13.43
CA ARG A 25 19.37 -26.69 12.11
C ARG A 25 19.51 -28.20 12.26
N VAL A 26 18.55 -28.94 11.75
CA VAL A 26 18.48 -30.40 11.88
C VAL A 26 18.35 -31.05 10.52
N GLY A 27 18.98 -32.20 10.33
CA GLY A 27 18.86 -33.03 9.14
C GLY A 27 18.00 -34.26 9.40
N ILE A 28 17.11 -34.60 8.47
CA ILE A 28 16.29 -35.81 8.51
C ILE A 28 16.59 -36.62 7.24
N GLU A 29 17.01 -37.86 7.42
CA GLU A 29 17.20 -38.81 6.33
C GLU A 29 15.85 -39.43 5.95
N SER A 30 15.45 -39.35 4.68
CA SER A 30 14.21 -39.92 4.16
C SER A 30 14.35 -40.25 2.67
N PRO A 31 14.00 -41.46 2.21
CA PRO A 31 14.00 -41.79 0.78
C PRO A 31 12.95 -40.98 -0.01
N ASP A 32 11.93 -40.44 0.68
CA ASP A 32 10.86 -39.61 0.11
C ASP A 32 11.01 -38.14 0.53
N ALA A 33 12.25 -37.65 0.62
CA ALA A 33 12.61 -36.32 1.09
C ALA A 33 11.80 -35.17 0.45
N ALA A 34 11.54 -35.23 -0.87
CA ALA A 34 10.76 -34.20 -1.57
C ALA A 34 9.30 -34.12 -1.07
N ALA A 35 8.61 -35.27 -0.97
CA ALA A 35 7.24 -35.32 -0.46
C ALA A 35 7.19 -34.97 1.04
N LEU A 36 8.25 -35.30 1.79
CA LEU A 36 8.34 -34.92 3.19
C LEU A 36 8.56 -33.41 3.37
N ALA A 37 9.35 -32.77 2.52
CA ALA A 37 9.53 -31.33 2.50
C ALA A 37 8.20 -30.61 2.27
N GLU A 38 7.43 -31.01 1.26
CA GLU A 38 6.09 -30.45 0.98
C GLU A 38 5.18 -30.57 2.21
N ARG A 39 5.09 -31.76 2.81
CA ARG A 39 4.31 -31.98 4.03
C ARG A 39 4.76 -31.13 5.22
N PHE A 40 6.07 -30.97 5.40
CA PHE A 40 6.62 -30.16 6.49
C PHE A 40 6.34 -28.66 6.28
N THR A 41 6.46 -28.17 5.05
CA THR A 41 6.06 -26.81 4.71
C THR A 41 4.57 -26.58 5.00
N GLU A 42 3.69 -27.51 4.62
CA GLU A 42 2.25 -27.45 4.92
C GLU A 42 1.95 -27.46 6.43
N GLN A 43 2.77 -28.16 7.21
CA GLN A 43 2.67 -28.18 8.68
C GLN A 43 3.28 -26.93 9.34
N GLY A 44 3.93 -26.07 8.56
CA GLY A 44 4.52 -24.82 9.04
C GLY A 44 5.95 -24.93 9.57
N TYR A 45 6.66 -26.02 9.24
CA TYR A 45 8.10 -26.11 9.49
C TYR A 45 8.88 -25.24 8.48
N ASP A 46 10.00 -24.71 8.94
CA ASP A 46 10.95 -23.94 8.14
C ASP A 46 11.92 -24.88 7.44
N VAL A 47 11.52 -25.31 6.25
CA VAL A 47 12.28 -26.19 5.36
C VAL A 47 13.30 -25.36 4.59
N LEU A 48 14.57 -25.79 4.61
CA LEU A 48 15.62 -25.14 3.82
C LEU A 48 15.55 -25.70 2.40
N GLU A 49 14.95 -24.95 1.46
CA GLU A 49 14.65 -25.46 0.12
C GLU A 49 15.86 -26.06 -0.61
N GLY A 50 17.00 -25.35 -0.60
CA GLY A 50 18.26 -25.84 -1.19
C GLY A 50 18.86 -27.08 -0.53
N SER A 51 18.33 -27.54 0.60
CA SER A 51 18.77 -28.75 1.30
C SER A 51 18.01 -30.01 0.90
N VAL A 52 16.89 -29.90 0.18
CA VAL A 52 16.04 -31.03 -0.21
C VAL A 52 16.75 -31.85 -1.29
N LYS A 53 17.29 -33.00 -0.89
CA LYS A 53 18.03 -33.96 -1.74
C LYS A 53 17.27 -35.28 -1.81
N SER A 54 17.66 -36.19 -2.71
CA SER A 54 17.00 -37.48 -2.90
C SER A 54 16.96 -38.42 -1.68
N GLY A 55 17.64 -38.08 -0.58
CA GLY A 55 17.66 -38.89 0.64
C GLY A 55 17.62 -38.09 1.95
N SER A 56 17.59 -36.76 1.90
CA SER A 56 17.71 -35.94 3.10
C SER A 56 17.06 -34.57 2.94
N ILE A 57 16.61 -34.01 4.04
CA ILE A 57 16.13 -32.62 4.15
C ILE A 57 16.69 -31.96 5.41
N GLU A 58 16.88 -30.65 5.38
CA GLU A 58 17.23 -29.84 6.55
C GLU A 58 16.08 -28.90 6.93
N LEU A 59 15.86 -28.77 8.24
CA LEU A 59 14.88 -27.87 8.85
C LEU A 59 15.58 -26.95 9.84
N ILE A 60 15.07 -25.75 10.06
CA ILE A 60 15.36 -24.98 11.28
C ILE A 60 14.16 -25.10 12.21
N VAL A 61 14.42 -25.52 13.44
CA VAL A 61 13.38 -25.83 14.43
C VAL A 61 13.73 -25.27 15.81
N SER A 62 12.69 -24.95 16.56
CA SER A 62 12.80 -24.73 18.01
C SER A 62 12.96 -26.06 18.76
N ASP A 63 13.35 -26.00 20.03
CA ASP A 63 13.36 -27.17 20.91
C ASP A 63 11.99 -27.87 20.99
N ALA A 64 10.91 -27.10 21.02
CA ALA A 64 9.56 -27.66 21.08
C ALA A 64 9.18 -28.36 19.77
N SER A 65 9.47 -27.75 18.62
CA SER A 65 9.19 -28.35 17.30
C SER A 65 10.10 -29.57 17.04
N LEU A 66 11.33 -29.59 17.57
CA LEU A 66 12.19 -30.78 17.55
C LEU A 66 11.56 -31.96 18.31
N VAL A 67 11.03 -31.72 19.52
CA VAL A 67 10.32 -32.75 20.30
C VAL A 67 9.07 -33.25 19.56
N MET A 68 8.39 -32.39 18.80
CA MET A 68 7.25 -32.81 17.98
C MET A 68 7.67 -33.73 16.85
N LEU A 69 8.75 -33.41 16.13
CA LEU A 69 9.32 -34.30 15.10
C LEU A 69 9.71 -35.67 15.66
N GLU A 70 10.34 -35.71 16.84
CA GLU A 70 10.70 -36.97 17.51
C GLU A 70 9.46 -37.79 17.91
N ARG A 71 8.39 -37.13 18.36
CA ARG A 71 7.12 -37.79 18.70
C ARG A 71 6.38 -38.32 17.48
N GLU A 72 6.56 -37.70 16.33
CA GLU A 72 6.05 -38.17 15.04
C GLU A 72 6.87 -39.36 14.47
N GLY A 73 7.94 -39.76 15.16
CA GLY A 73 8.76 -40.93 14.81
C GLY A 73 9.93 -40.61 13.88
N PHE A 74 10.21 -39.33 13.62
CA PHE A 74 11.43 -38.93 12.95
C PHE A 74 12.63 -39.02 13.89
N ALA A 75 13.83 -39.13 13.33
CA ALA A 75 15.09 -39.10 14.07
C ALA A 75 15.97 -37.95 13.56
N PRO A 76 15.66 -36.68 13.91
CA PRO A 76 16.42 -35.53 13.41
C PRO A 76 17.83 -35.50 14.01
N ARG A 77 18.84 -35.29 13.15
CA ARG A 77 20.23 -35.08 13.55
C ARG A 77 20.49 -33.59 13.68
N VAL A 78 20.88 -33.11 14.86
CA VAL A 78 21.31 -31.71 15.03
C VAL A 78 22.60 -31.46 14.24
N LEU A 79 22.55 -30.53 13.31
CA LEU A 79 23.67 -30.11 12.46
C LEU A 79 24.30 -28.81 12.99
N GLU A 80 23.48 -27.92 13.53
CA GLU A 80 23.90 -26.62 14.07
C GLU A 80 22.98 -26.20 15.21
N VAL A 81 23.54 -25.51 16.19
CA VAL A 81 22.79 -24.87 17.28
C VAL A 81 23.00 -23.37 17.14
N GLY A 82 21.89 -22.63 17.10
CA GLY A 82 21.87 -21.18 17.03
C GLY A 82 22.61 -20.54 18.19
N ARG A 83 23.47 -19.57 17.89
CA ARG A 83 24.37 -18.95 18.86
C ARG A 83 24.88 -17.58 18.40
N PRO A 84 25.44 -16.75 19.30
CA PRO A 84 25.97 -15.44 18.94
C PRO A 84 27.14 -15.53 17.95
N TYR A 85 27.23 -14.59 17.01
CA TYR A 85 28.35 -14.55 16.07
C TYR A 85 29.72 -14.39 16.73
N LYS A 86 29.80 -13.65 17.84
CA LYS A 86 31.05 -13.52 18.60
C LYS A 86 31.62 -14.89 19.03
N ASP A 87 30.75 -15.86 19.34
CA ASP A 87 31.16 -17.18 19.81
C ASP A 87 31.59 -18.04 18.61
N ILE A 88 30.86 -17.94 17.48
CA ILE A 88 31.23 -18.57 16.20
C ILE A 88 32.61 -18.09 15.74
N GLN A 89 32.83 -16.77 15.74
CA GLN A 89 34.09 -16.15 15.34
C GLN A 89 35.25 -16.55 16.26
N ALA A 90 35.01 -16.59 17.58
CA ALA A 90 36.02 -17.03 18.55
C ALA A 90 36.41 -18.51 18.35
N GLU A 91 35.43 -19.38 18.08
CA GLU A 91 35.69 -20.79 17.79
C GLU A 91 36.51 -20.95 16.51
N GLN A 92 36.17 -20.23 15.44
CA GLN A 92 36.91 -20.29 14.18
C GLN A 92 38.34 -19.78 14.30
N ALA A 93 38.53 -18.67 15.03
CA ALA A 93 39.86 -18.14 15.31
C ALA A 93 40.73 -19.14 16.08
N ALA A 94 40.13 -19.93 16.99
CA ALA A 94 40.82 -20.98 17.72
C ALA A 94 41.16 -22.21 16.85
N GLN A 95 40.28 -22.56 15.90
CA GLN A 95 40.45 -23.73 15.02
C GLN A 95 41.38 -23.47 13.82
N SER A 96 41.50 -22.23 13.35
CA SER A 96 42.35 -21.86 12.22
C SER A 96 42.89 -20.43 12.38
N PRO A 97 44.00 -20.22 13.11
CA PRO A 97 44.56 -18.89 13.42
C PRO A 97 45.05 -18.08 12.21
N GLN A 98 45.17 -18.71 11.03
CA GLN A 98 45.50 -18.07 9.74
C GLN A 98 44.27 -17.79 8.86
N SER A 99 43.06 -18.14 9.31
CA SER A 99 41.81 -17.76 8.65
C SER A 99 41.63 -16.25 8.72
N THR A 100 41.54 -15.58 7.57
CA THR A 100 41.31 -14.13 7.46
C THR A 100 39.89 -13.79 6.95
N GLY A 101 38.89 -14.69 7.10
CA GLY A 101 37.56 -14.53 6.47
C GLY A 101 36.37 -15.04 7.31
N ASP A 102 35.19 -14.52 6.99
CA ASP A 102 33.96 -14.43 7.81
C ASP A 102 33.18 -15.73 8.16
N ALA A 103 32.50 -15.75 9.33
CA ALA A 103 31.36 -16.65 9.66
C ALA A 103 30.21 -15.98 10.45
N VAL A 104 29.82 -14.80 9.96
CA VAL A 104 28.74 -13.91 10.45
C VAL A 104 29.07 -12.47 10.97
N PRO A 105 29.80 -11.60 10.23
CA PRO A 105 30.72 -10.61 10.82
C PRO A 105 30.94 -9.32 10.00
N SER A 106 31.98 -8.60 10.44
CA SER A 106 32.82 -7.58 9.78
C SER A 106 32.46 -7.21 8.34
N GLY A 107 31.51 -6.29 8.24
CA GLY A 107 31.09 -5.65 7.00
C GLY A 107 29.58 -5.44 6.98
N TYR A 108 28.83 -6.42 7.51
CA TYR A 108 27.39 -6.26 7.69
C TYR A 108 27.07 -5.15 8.70
N PRO A 109 26.22 -4.16 8.32
CA PRO A 109 25.88 -3.06 9.21
C PRO A 109 24.84 -3.51 10.24
N ASN A 110 25.07 -3.24 11.53
CA ASN A 110 24.02 -3.38 12.55
C ASN A 110 22.92 -2.30 12.39
N GLY A 111 21.86 -2.36 13.20
CA GLY A 111 20.74 -1.42 13.07
C GLY A 111 21.15 0.06 13.19
N THR A 112 22.15 0.36 14.04
CA THR A 112 22.68 1.73 14.19
C THR A 112 23.44 2.17 12.93
N GLN A 113 24.22 1.28 12.31
CA GLN A 113 24.97 1.56 11.09
C GLN A 113 24.06 1.68 9.86
N ILE A 114 22.98 0.91 9.79
CA ILE A 114 21.94 1.03 8.76
C ILE A 114 21.34 2.44 8.84
N LEU A 115 20.85 2.85 10.01
CA LEU A 115 20.27 4.19 10.20
C LEU A 115 21.28 5.31 9.90
N ALA A 116 22.54 5.15 10.32
CA ALA A 116 23.59 6.11 10.04
C ALA A 116 23.86 6.24 8.53
N SER A 117 23.86 5.13 7.79
CA SER A 117 24.05 5.12 6.32
C SER A 117 22.90 5.81 5.60
N MET A 118 21.66 5.53 6.01
CA MET A 118 20.47 6.21 5.47
C MET A 118 20.48 7.72 5.76
N THR A 119 20.87 8.10 6.99
CA THR A 119 21.04 9.50 7.40
C THR A 119 22.11 10.19 6.56
N ALA A 120 23.23 9.52 6.30
CA ALA A 120 24.31 10.07 5.48
C ALA A 120 23.85 10.32 4.04
N SER A 121 23.10 9.39 3.44
CA SER A 121 22.53 9.56 2.09
C SER A 121 21.55 10.73 2.02
N ALA A 122 20.62 10.84 2.97
CA ALA A 122 19.68 11.97 3.03
C ALA A 122 20.40 13.32 3.21
N ASN A 123 21.46 13.37 4.02
CA ASN A 123 22.25 14.58 4.21
C ASN A 123 23.11 14.95 3.00
N ALA A 124 23.61 13.96 2.26
CA ALA A 124 24.42 14.17 1.06
C ALA A 124 23.58 14.58 -0.14
N PHE A 125 22.33 14.09 -0.23
CA PHE A 125 21.42 14.31 -1.35
C PHE A 125 20.06 14.87 -0.91
N PRO A 126 20.01 16.00 -0.16
CA PRO A 126 18.78 16.47 0.50
C PRO A 126 17.71 16.98 -0.47
N ALA A 127 18.09 17.28 -1.72
CA ALA A 127 17.12 17.67 -2.75
C ALA A 127 16.29 16.48 -3.24
N ILE A 128 16.83 15.26 -3.14
CA ILE A 128 16.20 14.07 -3.72
C ILE A 128 16.01 12.91 -2.76
N CYS A 129 16.52 12.98 -1.52
CA CYS A 129 16.47 11.88 -0.56
C CYS A 129 16.13 12.40 0.84
N GLN A 130 15.13 11.80 1.46
CA GLN A 130 14.66 12.12 2.80
C GLN A 130 14.60 10.86 3.65
N LEU A 131 15.23 10.90 4.83
CA LEU A 131 15.04 9.89 5.87
C LEU A 131 13.70 10.13 6.57
N VAL A 132 12.87 9.10 6.64
CA VAL A 132 11.55 9.13 7.27
C VAL A 132 11.48 8.10 8.39
N ASP A 133 11.16 8.57 9.60
CA ASP A 133 10.74 7.70 10.71
C ASP A 133 9.31 7.25 10.47
N LEU A 134 9.15 6.03 9.96
CA LEU A 134 7.84 5.49 9.56
C LEU A 134 6.93 5.36 10.77
N THR A 135 7.46 4.83 11.87
CA THR A 135 6.72 4.60 13.12
C THR A 135 6.10 5.91 13.63
N ALA A 136 6.92 6.97 13.75
CA ALA A 136 6.44 8.27 14.22
C ALA A 136 5.50 8.94 13.21
N THR A 137 5.83 8.90 11.92
CA THR A 137 5.06 9.60 10.87
C THR A 137 3.67 8.98 10.67
N LEU A 138 3.55 7.66 10.84
CA LEU A 138 2.29 6.93 10.66
C LEU A 138 1.49 6.81 11.97
N GLY A 139 2.04 7.24 13.10
CA GLY A 139 1.37 7.17 14.40
C GLY A 139 1.12 5.74 14.89
N VAL A 140 2.00 4.80 14.51
CA VAL A 140 1.93 3.38 14.89
C VAL A 140 2.88 3.09 16.06
N PRO A 141 2.65 2.02 16.85
CA PRO A 141 3.57 1.64 17.91
C PRO A 141 4.97 1.30 17.39
N ALA A 142 5.99 1.59 18.20
CA ALA A 142 7.33 1.04 17.99
C ALA A 142 7.31 -0.50 18.14
N THR A 143 8.40 -1.16 17.73
CA THR A 143 8.57 -2.60 17.94
C THR A 143 8.45 -2.98 19.42
N VAL A 144 8.30 -4.27 19.71
CA VAL A 144 8.15 -4.76 21.09
C VAL A 144 9.35 -4.43 22.00
N GLN A 145 10.53 -4.18 21.43
CA GLN A 145 11.71 -3.70 22.15
C GLN A 145 11.93 -2.17 22.02
N GLY A 146 10.98 -1.43 21.47
CA GLY A 146 10.97 0.03 21.41
C GLY A 146 11.79 0.63 20.26
N ARG A 147 12.11 -0.14 19.21
CA ARG A 147 12.80 0.38 18.02
C ARG A 147 11.79 0.94 17.02
N HIS A 148 12.20 2.00 16.34
CA HIS A 148 11.44 2.58 15.24
C HIS A 148 11.89 1.96 13.91
N MET A 149 11.02 2.04 12.91
CA MET A 149 11.32 1.65 11.53
C MET A 149 11.52 2.88 10.66
N TYR A 150 12.47 2.81 9.74
CA TYR A 150 12.91 3.94 8.92
C TYR A 150 12.97 3.58 7.44
N ALA A 151 12.58 4.52 6.58
CA ALA A 151 12.76 4.41 5.14
C ALA A 151 13.43 5.67 4.58
N CYS A 152 14.10 5.54 3.43
CA CYS A 152 14.45 6.68 2.59
C CYS A 152 13.36 6.86 1.52
N LYS A 153 12.75 8.03 1.48
CA LYS A 153 11.93 8.50 0.34
C LYS A 153 12.88 9.17 -0.66
N ILE A 154 12.81 8.79 -1.93
CA ILE A 154 13.66 9.29 -3.02
C ILE A 154 12.77 9.74 -4.18
N SER A 155 12.89 11.02 -4.58
CA SER A 155 12.11 11.67 -5.65
C SER A 155 12.81 12.98 -6.04
N ASP A 156 12.64 13.49 -7.26
CA ASP A 156 13.21 14.77 -7.70
C ASP A 156 12.66 15.99 -6.92
N ASN A 157 11.46 15.91 -6.34
CA ASN A 157 10.94 16.90 -5.36
C ASN A 157 10.53 16.24 -4.03
N VAL A 158 11.48 15.58 -3.39
CA VAL A 158 11.29 14.79 -2.15
C VAL A 158 10.56 15.50 -1.01
N ALA A 159 10.61 16.83 -0.93
CA ALA A 159 9.99 17.61 0.14
C ALA A 159 8.47 17.83 -0.05
N SER A 160 7.93 17.55 -1.23
CA SER A 160 6.50 17.61 -1.55
C SER A 160 5.93 16.21 -1.75
N ASP A 161 4.63 16.10 -1.54
CA ASP A 161 3.83 14.99 -2.08
C ASP A 161 3.37 15.42 -3.46
N GLU A 162 3.81 14.69 -4.48
CA GLU A 162 3.58 15.02 -5.89
C GLU A 162 2.61 14.06 -6.55
N ASP A 163 2.15 14.46 -7.73
CA ASP A 163 1.24 13.63 -8.51
C ASP A 163 1.96 12.50 -9.25
N GLU A 164 2.69 11.66 -8.50
CA GLU A 164 3.53 10.60 -9.03
C GLU A 164 3.18 9.21 -8.49
N PRO A 165 3.28 8.16 -9.31
CA PRO A 165 3.19 6.80 -8.80
C PRO A 165 4.31 6.50 -7.81
N THR A 166 3.99 5.75 -6.76
CA THR A 166 4.91 5.38 -5.70
C THR A 166 5.44 3.95 -5.91
N MET A 167 6.69 3.68 -5.51
CA MET A 167 7.28 2.34 -5.46
C MET A 167 7.88 2.05 -4.09
N LEU A 168 7.77 0.81 -3.62
CA LEU A 168 8.43 0.33 -2.41
C LEU A 168 9.45 -0.75 -2.74
N VAL A 169 10.67 -0.59 -2.23
CA VAL A 169 11.66 -1.66 -2.06
C VAL A 169 11.71 -1.97 -0.56
N LEU A 170 11.30 -3.18 -0.18
CA LEU A 170 11.32 -3.64 1.21
C LEU A 170 12.38 -4.73 1.38
N CYS A 171 13.11 -4.65 2.49
CA CYS A 171 14.09 -5.66 2.86
C CYS A 171 13.96 -6.03 4.34
N GLY A 172 14.36 -7.26 4.67
CA GLY A 172 14.68 -7.65 6.03
C GLY A 172 13.46 -7.94 6.90
N SER A 173 12.39 -8.49 6.32
CA SER A 173 11.27 -9.07 7.07
C SER A 173 11.74 -10.27 7.92
N HIS A 174 12.62 -11.11 7.37
CA HIS A 174 13.34 -12.12 8.14
C HIS A 174 14.75 -11.66 8.46
N CYS A 175 15.14 -11.82 9.72
CA CYS A 175 16.35 -11.19 10.23
C CYS A 175 17.65 -11.94 9.93
N ARG A 176 17.61 -13.26 9.72
CA ARG A 176 18.81 -14.05 9.37
C ARG A 176 19.31 -13.89 7.94
N GLU A 177 18.53 -13.23 7.08
CA GLU A 177 18.78 -13.06 5.64
C GLU A 177 19.71 -11.88 5.37
N LEU A 178 20.92 -11.89 5.95
CA LEU A 178 21.74 -10.67 6.16
C LEU A 178 22.06 -9.85 4.90
N ALA A 179 22.08 -10.47 3.72
CA ALA A 179 22.35 -9.78 2.46
C ALA A 179 21.27 -8.75 2.08
N VAL A 180 20.02 -8.96 2.49
CA VAL A 180 18.90 -8.12 2.01
C VAL A 180 18.93 -6.71 2.59
N GLN A 181 19.43 -6.54 3.82
CA GLN A 181 19.62 -5.20 4.40
C GLN A 181 20.68 -4.40 3.63
N VAL A 182 21.72 -5.08 3.14
CA VAL A 182 22.77 -4.48 2.31
C VAL A 182 22.23 -4.11 0.94
N ILE A 183 21.35 -4.93 0.35
CA ILE A 183 20.63 -4.61 -0.89
C ILE A 183 19.86 -3.29 -0.73
N GLY A 184 19.09 -3.13 0.35
CA GLY A 184 18.33 -1.89 0.58
C GLY A 184 19.22 -0.64 0.68
N LEU A 185 20.37 -0.74 1.36
CA LEU A 185 21.33 0.35 1.45
C LEU A 185 22.02 0.66 0.11
N ASP A 186 22.35 -0.37 -0.66
CA ASP A 186 22.93 -0.24 -2.01
C ASP A 186 21.92 0.38 -2.99
N THR A 187 20.64 0.00 -2.92
CA THR A 187 19.56 0.64 -3.69
C THR A 187 19.48 2.14 -3.39
N ILE A 188 19.51 2.56 -2.12
CA ILE A 188 19.51 3.98 -1.73
C ILE A 188 20.75 4.69 -2.32
N THR A 189 21.92 4.07 -2.20
CA THR A 189 23.18 4.64 -2.70
C THR A 189 23.15 4.78 -4.22
N LYS A 190 22.71 3.77 -4.97
CA LYS A 190 22.66 3.82 -6.43
C LYS A 190 21.62 4.81 -6.93
N LEU A 191 20.42 4.85 -6.34
CA LEU A 191 19.39 5.83 -6.72
C LEU A 191 19.86 7.27 -6.50
N THR A 192 20.59 7.54 -5.41
CA THR A 192 21.06 8.90 -5.09
C THR A 192 22.33 9.30 -5.85
N THR A 193 23.35 8.44 -5.89
CA THR A 193 24.66 8.77 -6.48
C THR A 193 24.67 8.73 -8.00
N LEU A 194 23.78 7.94 -8.61
CA LEU A 194 23.66 7.85 -10.06
C LEU A 194 22.61 8.81 -10.65
N TYR A 195 21.83 9.50 -9.81
CA TYR A 195 20.91 10.53 -10.26
C TYR A 195 21.65 11.65 -11.02
N GLY A 196 21.12 12.04 -12.18
CA GLY A 196 21.73 13.00 -13.09
C GLY A 196 22.87 12.45 -13.96
N SER A 197 23.34 11.22 -13.73
CA SER A 197 24.43 10.61 -14.52
C SER A 197 24.04 9.32 -15.25
N ASN A 198 23.17 8.50 -14.64
CA ASN A 198 22.59 7.32 -15.28
C ASN A 198 21.16 7.63 -15.76
N PRO A 199 20.86 7.58 -17.07
CA PRO A 199 19.55 7.95 -17.59
C PRO A 199 18.38 7.13 -17.05
N GLN A 200 18.58 5.84 -16.73
CA GLN A 200 17.52 4.98 -16.18
C GLN A 200 17.25 5.29 -14.71
N VAL A 201 18.28 5.67 -13.94
CA VAL A 201 18.11 6.12 -12.55
C VAL A 201 17.48 7.49 -12.51
N THR A 202 17.96 8.43 -13.35
CA THR A 202 17.36 9.76 -13.48
C THR A 202 15.88 9.66 -13.83
N ALA A 203 15.53 8.89 -14.87
CA ALA A 203 14.14 8.68 -15.24
C ALA A 203 13.31 8.02 -14.13
N ALA A 204 13.90 7.12 -13.33
CA ALA A 204 13.20 6.52 -12.21
C ALA A 204 12.88 7.56 -11.12
N VAL A 205 13.84 8.39 -10.73
CA VAL A 205 13.68 9.41 -9.68
C VAL A 205 12.81 10.59 -10.14
N ASP A 206 12.83 10.93 -11.43
CA ASP A 206 12.02 12.01 -12.04
C ASP A 206 10.55 11.62 -12.33
N ASN A 207 10.16 10.34 -12.15
CA ASN A 207 8.82 9.88 -12.52
C ASN A 207 8.13 9.06 -11.42
N TYR A 208 8.81 8.81 -10.31
CA TYR A 208 8.33 8.00 -9.21
C TYR A 208 8.84 8.53 -7.89
N GLU A 209 7.97 8.43 -6.88
CA GLU A 209 8.37 8.49 -5.50
C GLU A 209 8.77 7.09 -5.00
N ILE A 210 10.07 6.88 -4.80
CA ILE A 210 10.65 5.57 -4.46
C ILE A 210 10.96 5.52 -2.96
N TRP A 211 10.33 4.59 -2.26
CA TRP A 211 10.56 4.29 -0.85
C TRP A 211 11.45 3.07 -0.71
N VAL A 212 12.49 3.17 0.09
CA VAL A 212 13.37 2.03 0.42
C VAL A 212 13.39 1.83 1.93
N LEU A 213 12.95 0.65 2.38
CA LEU A 213 12.95 0.21 3.78
C LEU A 213 13.98 -0.92 3.95
N PRO A 214 15.23 -0.63 4.35
CA PRO A 214 16.28 -1.65 4.40
C PRO A 214 16.11 -2.70 5.51
N ASN A 215 15.36 -2.41 6.56
CA ASN A 215 15.18 -3.33 7.68
C ASN A 215 13.76 -3.24 8.27
N ALA A 216 12.91 -4.19 7.86
CA ALA A 216 11.54 -4.32 8.35
C ALA A 216 11.43 -5.02 9.73
N ASN A 217 12.50 -5.64 10.24
CA ASN A 217 12.53 -6.39 11.49
C ASN A 217 13.73 -6.00 12.39
N PRO A 218 13.77 -4.77 12.91
CA PRO A 218 14.95 -4.27 13.62
C PRO A 218 15.23 -5.02 14.94
N ASP A 219 14.19 -5.55 15.59
CA ASP A 219 14.34 -6.34 16.82
C ASP A 219 14.94 -7.73 16.56
N GLY A 220 14.41 -8.44 15.55
CA GLY A 220 14.93 -9.73 15.13
C GLY A 220 16.36 -9.60 14.60
N TYR A 221 16.65 -8.54 13.84
CA TYR A 221 17.98 -8.30 13.27
C TYR A 221 19.03 -8.15 14.37
N GLU A 222 18.76 -7.33 15.40
CA GLU A 222 19.66 -7.22 16.55
C GLU A 222 19.81 -8.54 17.33
N HIS A 223 18.79 -9.40 17.33
CA HIS A 223 18.87 -10.73 17.95
C HIS A 223 19.78 -11.69 17.18
N VAL A 224 19.73 -11.67 15.84
CA VAL A 224 20.60 -12.48 14.97
C VAL A 224 22.07 -12.17 15.20
N PHE A 225 22.42 -10.89 15.36
CA PHE A 225 23.81 -10.50 15.57
C PHE A 225 24.37 -10.95 16.93
N ASN A 226 23.52 -10.92 17.96
CA ASN A 226 24.00 -10.94 19.34
C ASN A 226 23.64 -12.21 20.12
N VAL A 227 22.67 -13.01 19.65
CA VAL A 227 22.09 -14.10 20.44
C VAL A 227 21.97 -15.41 19.66
N ASP A 228 21.25 -15.42 18.53
CA ASP A 228 20.99 -16.65 17.78
C ASP A 228 21.03 -16.35 16.27
N ASN A 229 22.11 -16.79 15.62
CA ASN A 229 22.30 -16.58 14.19
C ASN A 229 21.23 -17.21 13.30
N LEU A 230 20.45 -18.19 13.78
CA LEU A 230 19.42 -18.86 12.96
C LEU A 230 18.05 -18.18 13.03
N TRP A 231 17.90 -17.12 13.83
CA TRP A 231 16.62 -16.48 14.12
C TRP A 231 15.96 -15.86 12.88
N ARG A 232 14.67 -16.17 12.67
CA ARG A 232 13.89 -15.67 11.51
C ARG A 232 12.90 -14.56 11.90
N LYS A 233 12.17 -14.77 13.00
CA LYS A 233 10.96 -14.03 13.40
C LYS A 233 11.25 -12.65 14.03
N ASN A 234 10.21 -11.90 14.40
CA ASN A 234 10.37 -10.77 15.32
C ASN A 234 10.63 -11.25 16.77
N ARG A 235 10.48 -10.36 17.77
CA ARG A 235 10.85 -10.64 19.17
C ARG A 235 9.69 -10.60 20.18
N HIS A 236 8.45 -10.71 19.72
CA HIS A 236 7.27 -10.73 20.62
C HIS A 236 7.25 -12.00 21.48
N VAL A 237 7.20 -11.86 22.80
CA VAL A 237 7.23 -13.00 23.74
C VAL A 237 5.81 -13.51 24.05
N PHE A 238 5.60 -14.82 23.92
CA PHE A 238 4.34 -15.51 24.26
C PHE A 238 4.55 -16.60 25.32
N ALA A 239 3.45 -17.07 25.90
CA ALA A 239 3.45 -18.28 26.73
C ALA A 239 3.62 -19.52 25.83
N GLY A 240 4.87 -19.88 25.51
CA GLY A 240 5.20 -21.07 24.72
C GLY A 240 6.31 -20.88 23.68
N GLY A 241 6.68 -19.64 23.37
CA GLY A 241 7.74 -19.34 22.40
C GLY A 241 7.89 -17.85 22.18
N THR A 242 8.83 -17.46 21.33
CA THR A 242 9.08 -16.06 20.98
C THR A 242 9.01 -15.86 19.48
N GLY A 243 8.47 -14.72 19.08
CA GLY A 243 8.46 -14.22 17.72
C GLY A 243 7.26 -14.68 16.90
N VAL A 244 6.85 -13.79 16.00
CA VAL A 244 5.94 -14.01 14.88
C VAL A 244 6.72 -13.88 13.58
N ASP A 245 6.42 -14.76 12.62
CA ASP A 245 6.89 -14.60 11.25
C ASP A 245 6.17 -13.41 10.61
N LEU A 246 6.90 -12.31 10.41
CA LEU A 246 6.34 -11.08 9.84
C LEU A 246 5.78 -11.31 8.45
N ASN A 247 6.38 -12.18 7.64
CA ASN A 247 5.91 -12.50 6.30
C ASN A 247 4.78 -13.56 6.29
N ARG A 248 4.12 -13.76 7.44
CA ARG A 248 2.86 -14.52 7.59
C ARG A 248 1.78 -13.70 8.29
N ASN A 249 2.09 -12.47 8.71
CA ASN A 249 1.24 -11.68 9.61
C ASN A 249 0.36 -10.66 8.87
N TYR A 250 0.41 -10.53 7.55
CA TYR A 250 -0.36 -9.53 6.81
C TYR A 250 -1.82 -9.94 6.60
N THR A 251 -2.71 -8.97 6.34
CA THR A 251 -4.16 -9.19 6.45
C THR A 251 -4.74 -10.11 5.38
N PHE A 252 -4.27 -9.98 4.14
CA PHE A 252 -4.78 -10.72 3.01
C PHE A 252 -4.33 -12.19 3.08
N GLY A 253 -5.29 -13.09 3.20
CA GLY A 253 -5.03 -14.53 3.26
C GLY A 253 -4.52 -15.07 4.59
N TRP A 254 -4.40 -14.25 5.64
CA TRP A 254 -3.98 -14.69 6.98
C TRP A 254 -4.82 -15.83 7.55
N SER A 255 -6.13 -15.79 7.33
CA SER A 255 -7.08 -16.80 7.82
C SER A 255 -7.14 -18.05 6.94
N SER A 256 -6.40 -18.07 5.81
CA SER A 256 -6.42 -19.21 4.90
C SER A 256 -5.65 -20.41 5.45
N ALA A 257 -5.91 -21.59 4.86
CA ALA A 257 -5.22 -22.82 5.22
C ALA A 257 -3.74 -22.85 4.80
N CYS A 258 -3.33 -21.97 3.87
CA CYS A 258 -1.96 -21.87 3.39
C CYS A 258 -1.24 -20.62 3.92
N ALA A 259 -1.75 -20.01 5.00
CA ALA A 259 -1.01 -19.05 5.81
C ALA A 259 0.00 -19.77 6.71
N GLY A 260 0.70 -19.04 7.58
CA GLY A 260 1.66 -19.63 8.53
C GLY A 260 1.04 -20.49 9.64
N SER A 261 1.90 -21.18 10.39
CA SER A 261 1.53 -22.02 11.52
C SER A 261 0.74 -21.25 12.60
N THR A 262 -0.12 -21.97 13.33
CA THR A 262 -0.79 -21.47 14.54
C THR A 262 -0.12 -21.95 15.83
N PHE A 263 0.92 -22.78 15.72
CA PHE A 263 1.69 -23.26 16.86
C PHE A 263 2.84 -22.29 17.14
N ILE A 264 2.77 -21.61 18.29
CA ILE A 264 3.67 -20.51 18.70
C ILE A 264 5.18 -20.83 18.52
N PRO A 265 5.68 -22.04 18.83
CA PRO A 265 7.10 -22.35 18.70
C PRO A 265 7.60 -22.51 17.26
N ASP A 266 6.71 -22.58 16.26
CA ASP A 266 7.13 -22.75 14.88
C ASP A 266 7.71 -21.46 14.30
N GLU A 267 8.64 -21.63 13.37
CA GLU A 267 9.31 -20.52 12.69
C GLU A 267 8.39 -19.79 11.71
N THR A 268 7.30 -20.42 11.27
CA THR A 268 6.27 -19.79 10.43
C THR A 268 5.05 -19.32 11.23
N TYR A 269 5.14 -19.24 12.57
CA TYR A 269 4.00 -18.82 13.40
C TYR A 269 3.44 -17.46 12.94
N LYS A 270 2.19 -17.44 12.48
CA LYS A 270 1.56 -16.28 11.84
C LYS A 270 1.05 -15.19 12.79
N GLY A 271 1.25 -15.37 14.08
CA GLY A 271 0.76 -14.48 15.13
C GLY A 271 -0.68 -14.79 15.59
N PRO A 272 -1.16 -14.10 16.63
CA PRO A 272 -2.50 -14.32 17.20
C PRO A 272 -3.64 -13.73 16.36
N SER A 273 -3.37 -12.76 15.50
CA SER A 273 -4.33 -12.09 14.63
C SER A 273 -3.61 -11.47 13.42
N PRO A 274 -4.29 -11.14 12.32
CA PRO A 274 -3.64 -10.41 11.23
C PRO A 274 -3.18 -9.02 11.71
N ALA A 275 -2.02 -8.59 11.23
CA ALA A 275 -1.32 -7.37 11.63
C ALA A 275 -1.20 -7.20 13.15
N SER A 276 -0.95 -8.30 13.88
CA SER A 276 -0.75 -8.27 15.33
C SER A 276 0.57 -7.58 15.72
N GLU A 277 1.56 -7.61 14.83
CA GLU A 277 2.90 -7.10 15.11
C GLU A 277 3.05 -5.63 14.68
N ALA A 278 3.75 -4.84 15.50
CA ALA A 278 3.99 -3.41 15.25
C ALA A 278 4.75 -3.18 13.93
N GLU A 279 5.66 -4.09 13.58
CA GLU A 279 6.39 -4.05 12.32
C GLU A 279 5.45 -4.19 11.11
N ALA A 280 4.56 -5.19 11.14
CA ALA A 280 3.57 -5.40 10.09
C ALA A 280 2.55 -4.25 10.01
N GLN A 281 2.14 -3.69 11.15
CA GLN A 281 1.28 -2.51 11.22
C GLN A 281 1.93 -1.29 10.56
N THR A 282 3.24 -1.09 10.78
CA THR A 282 3.99 0.02 10.17
C THR A 282 4.04 -0.11 8.65
N VAL A 283 4.41 -1.28 8.14
CA VAL A 283 4.48 -1.52 6.69
C VAL A 283 3.11 -1.38 6.04
N LYS A 284 2.07 -1.96 6.64
CA LYS A 284 0.70 -1.85 6.14
C LYS A 284 0.18 -0.41 6.13
N ALA A 285 0.47 0.36 7.18
CA ALA A 285 0.10 1.77 7.24
C ALA A 285 0.80 2.58 6.14
N LEU A 286 2.07 2.31 5.86
CA LEU A 286 2.80 2.91 4.75
C LEU A 286 2.16 2.54 3.40
N GLN A 287 1.94 1.26 3.15
CA GLN A 287 1.31 0.78 1.91
C GLN A 287 -0.07 1.40 1.67
N ASN A 288 -0.87 1.57 2.72
CA ASN A 288 -2.19 2.20 2.63
C ASN A 288 -2.14 3.70 2.39
N ARG A 289 -1.14 4.39 2.96
CA ARG A 289 -0.96 5.84 2.77
C ARG A 289 -0.45 6.14 1.37
N GLU A 290 0.62 5.46 0.94
CA GLU A 290 1.30 5.75 -0.33
C GLU A 290 0.64 5.07 -1.53
N ARG A 291 -0.14 4.00 -1.30
CA ARG A 291 -0.82 3.21 -2.35
C ARG A 291 0.12 2.84 -3.50
N PHE A 292 1.22 2.16 -3.15
CA PHE A 292 2.30 1.80 -4.07
C PHE A 292 1.79 1.19 -5.38
N ALA A 293 2.22 1.73 -6.51
CA ALA A 293 1.99 1.10 -7.82
C ALA A 293 2.86 -0.17 -8.00
N LYS A 294 3.99 -0.21 -7.29
CA LYS A 294 5.02 -1.25 -7.37
C LYS A 294 5.56 -1.60 -5.99
N VAL A 295 5.68 -2.89 -5.69
CA VAL A 295 6.35 -3.39 -4.49
C VAL A 295 7.34 -4.48 -4.90
N LEU A 296 8.59 -4.34 -4.47
CA LEU A 296 9.62 -5.36 -4.58
C LEU A 296 10.12 -5.70 -3.18
N ASP A 297 9.90 -6.93 -2.76
CA ASP A 297 10.30 -7.45 -1.44
C ASP A 297 11.52 -8.36 -1.60
N TYR A 298 12.62 -8.08 -0.89
CA TYR A 298 13.84 -8.86 -0.98
C TYR A 298 14.01 -9.78 0.21
N HIS A 299 14.16 -11.06 -0.12
CA HIS A 299 14.40 -12.17 0.80
C HIS A 299 15.66 -12.95 0.41
N SER A 300 16.11 -13.87 1.26
CA SER A 300 17.06 -14.92 0.86
C SER A 300 16.70 -16.27 1.49
N TYR A 301 16.92 -17.41 0.84
CA TYR A 301 17.64 -17.59 -0.42
C TYR A 301 16.85 -18.49 -1.39
N GLY A 302 17.15 -18.36 -2.69
CA GLY A 302 16.48 -19.12 -3.74
C GLY A 302 16.99 -18.82 -5.15
N SER A 303 17.50 -17.60 -5.38
CA SER A 303 17.85 -17.08 -6.70
C SER A 303 16.66 -17.12 -7.65
N GLU A 304 15.53 -16.54 -7.23
CA GLU A 304 14.26 -16.61 -7.93
C GLU A 304 13.34 -15.44 -7.61
N THR A 305 12.26 -15.27 -8.38
CA THR A 305 11.22 -14.25 -8.13
C THR A 305 9.83 -14.87 -8.03
N LEU A 306 9.14 -14.55 -6.94
CA LEU A 306 7.83 -15.04 -6.57
C LEU A 306 6.70 -14.11 -7.06
N TRP A 307 5.54 -14.68 -7.38
CA TRP A 307 4.40 -13.96 -7.95
C TRP A 307 3.03 -14.54 -7.58
N GLY A 308 1.99 -13.70 -7.67
CA GLY A 308 0.61 -14.09 -7.45
C GLY A 308 0.28 -14.36 -5.99
N TYR A 309 -0.45 -15.45 -5.74
CA TYR A 309 -0.74 -15.93 -4.40
C TYR A 309 -0.47 -17.45 -4.37
N LEU A 310 -0.39 -18.05 -3.17
CA LEU A 310 -0.15 -19.49 -3.05
C LEU A 310 -1.42 -20.32 -3.35
N CYS A 311 -2.35 -20.44 -2.39
CA CYS A 311 -3.53 -21.31 -2.55
C CYS A 311 -4.76 -20.60 -3.14
N TRP A 312 -4.63 -19.33 -3.53
CA TRP A 312 -5.69 -18.56 -4.19
C TRP A 312 -5.29 -18.19 -5.61
N GLY A 313 -6.27 -18.11 -6.51
CA GLY A 313 -6.04 -17.68 -7.89
C GLY A 313 -6.16 -16.17 -8.04
N HIS A 314 -5.33 -15.58 -8.89
CA HIS A 314 -5.47 -14.19 -9.34
C HIS A 314 -5.79 -14.17 -10.85
N PRO A 315 -6.77 -13.37 -11.33
CA PRO A 315 -7.19 -13.40 -12.75
C PRO A 315 -6.08 -13.00 -13.72
N TRP A 316 -5.03 -12.32 -13.24
CA TRP A 316 -3.84 -11.96 -14.01
C TRP A 316 -2.59 -12.79 -13.66
N GLY A 317 -2.74 -13.98 -13.08
CA GLY A 317 -1.61 -14.82 -12.68
C GLY A 317 -0.58 -15.04 -13.79
N GLY A 318 -1.02 -15.31 -15.02
CA GLY A 318 -0.09 -15.49 -16.15
C GLY A 318 0.72 -14.23 -16.51
N MET A 319 0.16 -13.03 -16.33
CA MET A 319 0.91 -11.78 -16.51
C MET A 319 1.96 -11.61 -15.40
N MET A 320 1.56 -11.89 -14.15
CA MET A 320 2.45 -11.80 -13.00
C MET A 320 3.61 -12.78 -13.11
N GLN A 321 3.35 -14.03 -13.50
CA GLN A 321 4.39 -15.03 -13.76
C GLN A 321 5.40 -14.54 -14.80
N LEU A 322 4.93 -14.01 -15.94
CA LEU A 322 5.81 -13.49 -16.98
C LEU A 322 6.66 -12.31 -16.48
N GLU A 323 6.09 -11.42 -15.68
CA GLU A 323 6.82 -10.29 -15.09
C GLU A 323 7.88 -10.77 -14.08
N ALA A 324 7.56 -11.77 -13.24
CA ALA A 324 8.53 -12.38 -12.34
C ALA A 324 9.71 -13.04 -13.08
N ILE A 325 9.45 -13.71 -14.22
CA ILE A 325 10.51 -14.22 -15.10
C ILE A 325 11.40 -13.07 -15.57
N GLN A 326 10.84 -11.93 -15.96
CA GLN A 326 11.66 -10.80 -16.42
C GLN A 326 12.49 -10.17 -15.30
N ILE A 327 11.93 -10.02 -14.10
CA ILE A 327 12.67 -9.55 -12.92
C ILE A 327 13.84 -10.50 -12.63
N SER A 328 13.58 -11.80 -12.60
CA SER A 328 14.58 -12.84 -12.36
C SER A 328 15.65 -12.92 -13.47
N LEU A 329 15.29 -12.68 -14.73
CA LEU A 329 16.28 -12.53 -15.81
C LEU A 329 17.13 -11.28 -15.62
N ALA A 330 16.54 -10.17 -15.18
CA ALA A 330 17.22 -8.92 -14.94
C ALA A 330 18.17 -8.97 -13.74
N THR A 331 17.90 -9.81 -12.73
CA THR A 331 18.86 -10.09 -11.65
C THR A 331 19.98 -11.04 -12.06
N GLY A 332 19.87 -11.71 -13.21
CA GLY A 332 20.83 -12.76 -13.62
C GLY A 332 20.48 -14.16 -13.11
N TYR A 333 19.31 -14.35 -12.51
CA TYR A 333 18.83 -15.63 -11.96
C TYR A 333 18.16 -16.54 -13.00
N GLY A 334 18.32 -16.23 -14.29
CA GLY A 334 17.93 -17.13 -15.38
C GLY A 334 16.42 -17.27 -15.59
N GLY A 335 15.60 -16.41 -14.97
CA GLY A 335 14.14 -16.47 -15.08
C GLY A 335 13.49 -17.47 -14.14
N ALA A 336 14.20 -17.96 -13.12
CA ALA A 336 13.64 -18.78 -12.06
C ALA A 336 12.53 -18.04 -11.30
N GLU A 337 11.40 -18.72 -11.12
CA GLU A 337 10.18 -18.21 -10.51
C GLU A 337 9.38 -19.34 -9.86
N ARG A 338 8.54 -18.98 -8.90
CA ARG A 338 7.51 -19.86 -8.31
C ARG A 338 6.39 -19.06 -7.64
N PRO A 339 5.26 -19.69 -7.28
CA PRO A 339 4.31 -19.08 -6.35
C PRO A 339 4.92 -18.80 -4.97
N PRO A 340 4.38 -17.83 -4.20
CA PRO A 340 4.84 -17.54 -2.85
C PRO A 340 4.74 -18.72 -1.90
N SER A 341 5.53 -18.65 -0.83
CA SER A 341 5.66 -19.73 0.16
C SER A 341 4.45 -19.85 1.11
N ALA A 342 3.65 -18.79 1.22
CA ALA A 342 2.43 -18.78 2.01
C ALA A 342 1.45 -17.70 1.54
N GLN A 343 0.27 -17.66 2.16
CA GLN A 343 -0.55 -16.45 2.25
C GLN A 343 -0.20 -15.60 3.47
N GLY A 344 -0.63 -14.35 3.47
CA GLY A 344 -0.28 -13.39 4.51
C GLY A 344 1.15 -12.84 4.37
N GLU A 345 1.74 -12.92 3.18
CA GLU A 345 3.00 -12.25 2.85
C GLU A 345 2.79 -10.74 2.66
N GLN A 346 3.85 -9.95 2.86
CA GLN A 346 3.82 -8.49 2.92
C GLN A 346 3.23 -7.83 1.67
N TRP A 347 3.63 -8.33 0.50
CA TRP A 347 3.30 -7.74 -0.79
C TRP A 347 1.91 -8.17 -1.29
N HIS A 348 1.27 -9.14 -0.64
CA HIS A 348 -0.09 -9.56 -0.97
C HIS A 348 -1.14 -8.50 -0.60
N ASP A 349 -0.97 -7.80 0.52
CA ASP A 349 -1.88 -6.73 0.95
C ASP A 349 -2.02 -5.62 -0.12
N PRO A 350 -0.93 -4.99 -0.60
CA PRO A 350 -1.05 -3.92 -1.60
C PRO A 350 -1.48 -4.47 -2.97
N LEU A 351 -1.05 -5.67 -3.35
CA LEU A 351 -1.54 -6.35 -4.55
C LEU A 351 -3.07 -6.51 -4.50
N ALA A 352 -3.60 -6.99 -3.37
CA ALA A 352 -5.02 -7.23 -3.20
C ALA A 352 -5.85 -5.95 -3.08
N TYR A 353 -5.36 -4.92 -2.39
CA TYR A 353 -6.20 -3.78 -2.01
C TYR A 353 -5.94 -2.48 -2.77
N HIS A 354 -4.79 -2.38 -3.46
CA HIS A 354 -4.40 -1.17 -4.20
C HIS A 354 -4.14 -1.44 -5.68
N GLY A 355 -4.26 -2.68 -6.16
CA GLY A 355 -3.97 -3.03 -7.55
C GLY A 355 -2.48 -2.95 -7.89
N THR A 356 -1.61 -3.03 -6.87
CA THR A 356 -0.16 -2.97 -6.97
C THR A 356 0.41 -4.14 -7.77
N ALA A 357 1.47 -3.89 -8.56
CA ALA A 357 2.33 -4.98 -9.01
C ALA A 357 3.34 -5.30 -7.90
N GLY A 358 3.13 -6.43 -7.21
CA GLY A 358 3.97 -6.89 -6.11
C GLY A 358 4.73 -8.16 -6.48
N PHE A 359 6.01 -8.22 -6.11
CA PHE A 359 6.87 -9.38 -6.29
C PHE A 359 7.82 -9.52 -5.11
N LEU A 360 8.22 -10.76 -4.81
CA LEU A 360 9.26 -11.07 -3.84
C LEU A 360 10.43 -11.73 -4.56
N THR A 361 11.65 -11.25 -4.38
CA THR A 361 12.86 -11.87 -4.95
C THR A 361 13.70 -12.49 -3.86
N GLU A 362 13.94 -13.79 -3.95
CA GLU A 362 14.87 -14.51 -3.08
C GLU A 362 16.27 -14.49 -3.70
N VAL A 363 17.24 -13.89 -3.02
CA VAL A 363 18.61 -13.72 -3.54
C VAL A 363 19.55 -14.82 -3.07
N GLY A 364 20.54 -15.14 -3.90
CA GLY A 364 21.63 -16.05 -3.53
C GLY A 364 21.17 -17.47 -3.21
N VAL A 365 22.04 -18.21 -2.52
CA VAL A 365 21.87 -19.65 -2.23
C VAL A 365 22.07 -20.02 -0.76
N GLN A 366 22.20 -19.01 0.11
CA GLN A 366 22.37 -19.18 1.55
C GLN A 366 21.90 -17.93 2.29
N PHE A 367 21.48 -18.07 3.56
CA PHE A 367 21.02 -16.94 4.38
C PHE A 367 22.16 -15.96 4.71
N GLN A 368 23.37 -16.48 4.91
CA GLN A 368 24.46 -15.77 5.57
C GLN A 368 25.81 -15.93 4.85
N PRO A 369 25.93 -15.43 3.61
CA PRO A 369 27.21 -15.39 2.91
C PRO A 369 28.23 -14.53 3.68
N SER A 370 29.52 -14.65 3.35
CA SER A 370 30.50 -13.65 3.79
C SER A 370 30.12 -12.27 3.22
N TYR A 371 30.49 -11.18 3.89
CA TYR A 371 30.09 -9.85 3.43
C TYR A 371 30.64 -9.55 2.02
N ALA A 372 31.87 -9.98 1.74
CA ALA A 372 32.47 -9.86 0.41
C ALA A 372 31.71 -10.66 -0.66
N SER A 373 31.23 -11.87 -0.32
CA SER A 373 30.40 -12.67 -1.22
C SER A 373 29.05 -12.00 -1.47
N ALA A 374 28.42 -11.48 -0.41
CA ALA A 374 27.16 -10.76 -0.49
C ALA A 374 27.23 -9.58 -1.46
N LEU A 375 28.31 -8.80 -1.39
CA LEU A 375 28.54 -7.69 -2.32
C LEU A 375 28.76 -8.14 -3.77
N ALA A 376 29.49 -9.24 -3.95
CA ALA A 376 29.90 -9.70 -5.28
C ALA A 376 28.79 -10.42 -6.05
N ASN A 377 27.85 -11.08 -5.34
CA ASN A 377 26.79 -11.85 -5.97
C ASN A 377 25.42 -11.25 -5.62
N GLU A 378 24.94 -11.40 -4.38
CA GLU A 378 23.57 -11.06 -3.99
C GLU A 378 23.21 -9.57 -4.23
N VAL A 379 24.06 -8.65 -3.77
CA VAL A 379 23.83 -7.20 -3.90
C VAL A 379 24.05 -6.71 -5.34
N ALA A 380 25.05 -7.25 -6.03
CA ALA A 380 25.31 -6.91 -7.42
C ALA A 380 24.16 -7.33 -8.34
N ASP A 381 23.67 -8.57 -8.15
CA ASP A 381 22.62 -9.18 -8.94
C ASP A 381 21.26 -8.52 -8.69
N ALA A 382 20.91 -8.22 -7.43
CA ALA A 382 19.63 -7.61 -7.07
C ALA A 382 19.36 -6.29 -7.81
N TRP A 383 20.40 -5.48 -8.05
CA TRP A 383 20.25 -4.17 -8.70
C TRP A 383 19.67 -4.24 -10.11
N GLY A 384 20.02 -5.26 -10.89
CA GLY A 384 19.48 -5.42 -12.24
C GLY A 384 17.96 -5.60 -12.22
N GLY A 385 17.44 -6.42 -11.30
CA GLY A 385 16.01 -6.60 -11.06
C GLY A 385 15.32 -5.33 -10.55
N THR A 386 15.92 -4.64 -9.56
CA THR A 386 15.39 -3.36 -9.05
C THR A 386 15.30 -2.32 -10.17
N LEU A 387 16.37 -2.13 -10.95
CA LEU A 387 16.44 -1.13 -12.02
C LEU A 387 15.47 -1.46 -13.16
N TYR A 388 15.32 -2.74 -13.50
CA TYR A 388 14.31 -3.20 -14.45
C TYR A 388 12.90 -2.84 -13.96
N PHE A 389 12.56 -3.23 -12.73
CA PHE A 389 11.19 -3.11 -12.24
C PHE A 389 10.79 -1.65 -11.97
N VAL A 390 11.69 -0.80 -11.47
CA VAL A 390 11.40 0.63 -11.33
C VAL A 390 11.17 1.30 -12.69
N ASN A 391 11.88 0.88 -13.73
CA ASN A 391 11.69 1.40 -15.09
C ASN A 391 10.55 0.72 -15.87
N ARG A 392 10.01 -0.40 -15.38
CA ARG A 392 8.87 -1.09 -15.98
C ARG A 392 7.66 -0.15 -16.04
N PRO A 393 7.16 0.24 -17.22
CA PRO A 393 6.03 1.19 -17.25
C PRO A 393 4.77 0.58 -16.66
N ILE A 394 3.97 1.37 -15.94
CA ILE A 394 2.62 0.96 -15.51
C ILE A 394 1.75 0.83 -16.77
N THR A 395 1.02 -0.29 -16.92
CA THR A 395 0.23 -0.56 -18.14
C THR A 395 -0.78 0.56 -18.42
N LEU A 396 -1.52 0.96 -17.39
CA LEU A 396 -2.49 2.06 -17.43
C LEU A 396 -2.38 2.88 -16.15
N ARG A 397 -2.28 4.20 -16.28
CA ARG A 397 -2.36 5.16 -15.18
C ARG A 397 -3.17 6.40 -15.60
N GLY A 398 -3.50 7.25 -14.66
CA GLY A 398 -4.15 8.54 -14.93
C GLY A 398 -4.92 9.03 -13.72
N HIS A 399 -5.87 9.92 -13.95
CA HIS A 399 -6.71 10.49 -12.89
C HIS A 399 -8.18 10.18 -13.11
N VAL A 400 -8.93 10.05 -12.02
CA VAL A 400 -10.40 10.08 -12.06
C VAL A 400 -10.85 11.41 -11.49
N LEU A 401 -11.47 12.23 -12.34
CA LEU A 401 -11.84 13.60 -12.04
C LEU A 401 -13.32 13.82 -12.26
N ASP A 402 -13.87 14.76 -11.52
CA ASP A 402 -15.21 15.29 -11.77
C ASP A 402 -15.22 16.14 -13.05
N VAL A 403 -16.11 15.80 -13.99
CA VAL A 403 -16.14 16.44 -15.32
C VAL A 403 -16.44 17.94 -15.29
N VAL A 404 -17.08 18.45 -14.24
CA VAL A 404 -17.50 19.85 -14.14
C VAL A 404 -16.47 20.67 -13.38
N SER A 405 -16.09 20.20 -12.18
CA SER A 405 -15.23 20.92 -11.26
C SER A 405 -13.74 20.68 -11.48
N GLY A 406 -13.39 19.57 -12.12
CA GLY A 406 -12.02 19.06 -12.23
C GLY A 406 -11.46 18.52 -10.92
N ALA A 407 -12.29 18.35 -9.88
CA ALA A 407 -11.84 17.83 -8.59
C ALA A 407 -11.52 16.32 -8.67
N PRO A 408 -10.53 15.84 -7.91
CA PRO A 408 -10.20 14.42 -7.84
C PRO A 408 -11.32 13.59 -7.20
N ILE A 409 -11.50 12.37 -7.71
CA ILE A 409 -12.49 11.41 -7.21
C ILE A 409 -11.79 10.13 -6.81
N ALA A 410 -12.03 9.66 -5.58
CA ALA A 410 -11.76 8.29 -5.18
C ALA A 410 -12.85 7.36 -5.76
N ALA A 411 -12.52 6.68 -6.86
CA ALA A 411 -13.42 5.82 -7.61
C ALA A 411 -12.92 4.38 -7.57
N ALA A 412 -13.83 3.43 -7.38
CA ALA A 412 -13.54 2.01 -7.52
C ALA A 412 -13.23 1.67 -8.98
N ILE A 413 -12.20 0.85 -9.18
CA ILE A 413 -11.73 0.38 -10.48
C ILE A 413 -11.99 -1.12 -10.54
N THR A 414 -12.75 -1.54 -11.54
CA THR A 414 -13.12 -2.94 -11.75
C THR A 414 -12.91 -3.35 -13.19
N TYR A 415 -12.84 -4.65 -13.42
CA TYR A 415 -12.46 -5.21 -14.72
C TYR A 415 -13.56 -6.16 -15.22
N PRO A 416 -14.62 -5.65 -15.87
CA PRO A 416 -15.70 -6.49 -16.39
C PRO A 416 -15.16 -7.62 -17.27
N GLY A 417 -15.49 -8.86 -16.91
CA GLY A 417 -15.00 -10.07 -17.58
C GLY A 417 -13.84 -10.77 -16.87
N ALA A 418 -13.19 -10.13 -15.89
CA ALA A 418 -12.27 -10.77 -14.96
C ALA A 418 -12.96 -11.01 -13.60
N THR A 419 -12.63 -12.13 -12.96
CA THR A 419 -13.20 -12.48 -11.64
C THR A 419 -12.12 -12.39 -10.58
N PHE A 420 -12.31 -11.49 -9.62
CA PHE A 420 -11.49 -11.35 -8.42
C PHE A 420 -12.27 -11.94 -7.25
N SER A 421 -11.90 -13.14 -6.82
CA SER A 421 -12.71 -14.00 -5.94
C SER A 421 -12.32 -13.91 -4.46
N ASN A 422 -11.24 -13.20 -4.13
CA ASN A 422 -10.61 -13.25 -2.81
C ASN A 422 -10.82 -11.95 -2.01
N GLY A 423 -11.66 -11.04 -2.52
CA GLY A 423 -11.93 -9.75 -1.89
C GLY A 423 -10.97 -8.64 -2.33
N GLU A 424 -10.31 -8.81 -3.48
CA GLU A 424 -9.42 -7.80 -4.04
C GLU A 424 -10.19 -6.54 -4.47
N THR A 425 -9.56 -5.39 -4.33
CA THR A 425 -10.07 -4.08 -4.67
C THR A 425 -8.99 -3.24 -5.35
N ASN A 426 -9.41 -2.33 -6.23
CA ASN A 426 -8.55 -1.26 -6.74
C ASN A 426 -9.37 0.03 -6.78
N SER A 427 -8.73 1.17 -6.55
CA SER A 427 -9.36 2.48 -6.62
C SER A 427 -8.36 3.59 -6.96
N SER A 428 -8.87 4.70 -7.50
CA SER A 428 -8.12 5.96 -7.45
C SER A 428 -8.00 6.48 -6.02
N GLU A 429 -6.96 7.28 -5.76
CA GLU A 429 -6.76 7.98 -4.50
C GLU A 429 -7.47 9.35 -4.48
N ALA A 430 -7.58 9.96 -3.30
CA ALA A 430 -8.46 11.12 -3.08
C ALA A 430 -7.79 12.49 -3.26
N ALA A 431 -6.48 12.59 -3.12
CA ALA A 431 -5.71 13.83 -3.19
C ALA A 431 -5.54 14.33 -4.63
N PHE A 432 -5.28 13.43 -5.59
CA PHE A 432 -5.05 13.74 -7.01
C PHE A 432 -6.03 13.02 -7.94
N GLY A 433 -6.80 12.04 -7.44
CA GLY A 433 -7.63 11.17 -8.28
C GLY A 433 -6.78 10.11 -8.99
N ARG A 434 -5.50 9.98 -8.63
CA ARG A 434 -4.51 9.14 -9.31
C ARG A 434 -4.87 7.67 -9.19
N TYR A 435 -4.71 6.93 -10.27
CA TYR A 435 -4.84 5.48 -10.28
C TYR A 435 -3.75 4.80 -11.11
N HIS A 436 -3.58 3.51 -10.85
CA HIS A 436 -2.79 2.60 -11.67
C HIS A 436 -3.54 1.28 -11.85
N ALA A 437 -3.31 0.64 -13.00
CA ALA A 437 -3.83 -0.68 -13.32
C ALA A 437 -2.82 -1.44 -14.17
N TRP A 438 -2.43 -2.61 -13.69
CA TRP A 438 -1.58 -3.56 -14.40
C TRP A 438 -2.46 -4.53 -15.18
N LEU A 439 -2.48 -4.39 -16.51
CA LEU A 439 -3.38 -5.16 -17.37
C LEU A 439 -2.60 -6.17 -18.21
N PRO A 440 -3.15 -7.40 -18.40
CA PRO A 440 -2.55 -8.37 -19.29
C PRO A 440 -2.59 -7.89 -20.74
N ALA A 441 -1.71 -8.44 -21.59
CA ALA A 441 -1.76 -8.18 -23.01
C ALA A 441 -3.11 -8.63 -23.60
N GLY A 442 -3.69 -7.82 -24.49
CA GLY A 442 -5.03 -7.99 -25.04
C GLY A 442 -5.96 -6.84 -24.66
N THR A 443 -7.26 -7.04 -24.85
CA THR A 443 -8.28 -6.04 -24.56
C THR A 443 -8.91 -6.31 -23.20
N THR A 444 -8.78 -5.38 -22.26
CA THR A 444 -9.45 -5.43 -20.95
C THR A 444 -10.45 -4.29 -20.85
N GLN A 445 -11.68 -4.61 -20.44
CA GLN A 445 -12.64 -3.57 -20.06
C GLN A 445 -12.26 -3.03 -18.68
N VAL A 446 -12.13 -1.72 -18.54
CA VAL A 446 -11.88 -1.06 -17.26
C VAL A 446 -13.09 -0.19 -16.94
N LYS A 447 -13.69 -0.40 -15.76
CA LYS A 447 -14.86 0.32 -15.28
C LYS A 447 -14.52 1.11 -14.02
N PHE A 448 -14.90 2.39 -14.03
CA PHE A 448 -14.73 3.35 -12.95
C PHE A 448 -16.10 3.66 -12.34
N THR A 449 -16.20 3.63 -11.02
CA THR A 449 -17.47 3.86 -10.30
C THR A 449 -17.22 4.62 -9.02
N ALA A 450 -17.99 5.67 -8.78
CA ALA A 450 -17.95 6.44 -7.53
C ALA A 450 -19.38 6.75 -7.07
N PRO A 451 -19.66 6.79 -5.76
CA PRO A 451 -20.97 7.21 -5.24
C PRO A 451 -21.37 8.60 -5.75
N GLY A 452 -22.61 8.76 -6.25
CA GLY A 452 -23.10 10.02 -6.82
C GLY A 452 -22.65 10.30 -8.26
N TYR A 453 -21.93 9.37 -8.90
CA TYR A 453 -21.43 9.51 -10.27
C TYR A 453 -21.94 8.40 -11.20
N ALA A 454 -22.24 8.79 -12.44
CA ALA A 454 -22.50 7.85 -13.51
C ALA A 454 -21.21 7.05 -13.79
N SER A 455 -21.31 5.72 -13.78
CA SER A 455 -20.16 4.86 -14.03
C SER A 455 -19.67 5.00 -15.48
N GLN A 456 -18.36 5.01 -15.67
CA GLN A 456 -17.74 4.98 -17.00
C GLN A 456 -17.02 3.65 -17.21
N GLN A 457 -17.06 3.13 -18.43
CA GLN A 457 -16.33 1.93 -18.82
C GLN A 457 -15.65 2.13 -20.18
N THR A 458 -14.37 1.76 -20.26
CA THR A 458 -13.53 1.97 -21.46
C THR A 458 -12.76 0.69 -21.80
N PRO A 459 -12.72 0.26 -23.07
CA PRO A 459 -11.81 -0.79 -23.53
C PRO A 459 -10.37 -0.30 -23.56
N ILE A 460 -9.47 -1.04 -22.93
CA ILE A 460 -8.03 -0.78 -22.96
C ILE A 460 -7.34 -1.92 -23.68
N VAL A 461 -6.63 -1.60 -24.77
CA VAL A 461 -5.83 -2.55 -25.53
C VAL A 461 -4.40 -2.45 -25.04
N ALA A 462 -3.91 -3.46 -24.32
CA ALA A 462 -2.57 -3.50 -23.78
C ALA A 462 -1.67 -4.51 -24.51
N THR A 463 -0.38 -4.23 -24.50
CA THR A 463 0.74 -5.10 -24.88
C THR A 463 1.61 -5.32 -23.65
N SER A 464 2.59 -6.24 -23.72
CA SER A 464 3.54 -6.47 -22.63
C SER A 464 4.39 -5.24 -22.27
N THR A 465 4.51 -4.26 -23.16
CA THR A 465 5.29 -3.02 -22.96
C THR A 465 4.42 -1.76 -22.94
N SER A 466 3.10 -1.92 -22.86
CA SER A 466 2.19 -0.77 -22.88
C SER A 466 2.42 0.16 -21.70
N ALA A 467 2.30 1.46 -21.98
CA ALA A 467 2.33 2.55 -21.02
C ALA A 467 1.29 3.59 -21.46
N GLN A 468 0.09 3.52 -20.90
CA GLN A 468 -1.03 4.39 -21.28
C GLN A 468 -1.37 5.34 -20.14
N THR A 469 -1.57 6.61 -20.48
CA THR A 469 -2.17 7.61 -19.59
C THR A 469 -3.59 7.87 -20.05
N LEU A 470 -4.57 7.68 -19.17
CA LEU A 470 -5.98 7.93 -19.45
C LEU A 470 -6.65 8.59 -18.24
N ASP A 471 -7.02 9.86 -18.41
CA ASP A 471 -7.89 10.53 -17.44
C ASP A 471 -9.35 10.17 -17.71
N ILE A 472 -10.08 9.92 -16.63
CA ILE A 472 -11.49 9.55 -16.62
C ILE A 472 -12.28 10.70 -16.00
N LEU A 473 -13.23 11.24 -16.76
CA LEU A 473 -14.08 12.32 -16.31
C LEU A 473 -15.46 11.76 -15.95
N LEU A 474 -15.73 11.61 -14.66
CA LEU A 474 -17.04 11.13 -14.20
C LEU A 474 -18.02 12.30 -14.09
N ALA A 475 -19.21 12.10 -14.65
CA ALA A 475 -20.34 13.01 -14.48
C ALA A 475 -21.18 12.58 -13.27
N LYS A 476 -21.73 13.55 -12.53
CA LYS A 476 -22.69 13.26 -11.46
C LYS A 476 -23.90 12.51 -12.02
N ASP A 477 -24.36 11.51 -11.28
CA ASP A 477 -25.58 10.77 -11.59
C ASP A 477 -26.79 11.59 -11.11
N THR A 478 -27.08 12.64 -11.87
CA THR A 478 -28.12 13.61 -11.58
C THR A 478 -28.90 13.95 -12.84
N ASN A 479 -30.14 14.40 -12.67
CA ASN A 479 -30.95 14.97 -13.75
C ASN A 479 -30.78 16.49 -13.90
N ALA A 480 -29.79 17.07 -13.24
CA ALA A 480 -29.44 18.47 -13.38
C ALA A 480 -28.49 18.73 -14.57
N THR A 481 -28.70 19.85 -15.26
CA THR A 481 -27.87 20.34 -16.37
C THR A 481 -27.38 21.75 -16.06
N PHE A 482 -26.08 21.99 -16.23
CA PHE A 482 -25.47 23.29 -15.96
C PHE A 482 -25.42 24.15 -17.23
N TYR A 483 -25.68 25.45 -17.08
CA TYR A 483 -25.71 26.41 -18.18
C TYR A 483 -25.33 27.81 -17.67
N CYS A 484 -25.23 28.80 -18.56
CA CYS A 484 -24.89 30.19 -18.21
C CYS A 484 -23.43 30.33 -17.69
N THR A 485 -22.92 31.55 -17.62
CA THR A 485 -21.52 31.80 -17.24
C THR A 485 -21.44 32.40 -15.85
N SER A 486 -20.58 31.83 -15.01
CA SER A 486 -20.23 32.36 -13.70
C SER A 486 -19.54 33.72 -13.78
N LYS A 487 -19.64 34.49 -12.70
CA LYS A 487 -18.89 35.74 -12.51
C LYS A 487 -17.63 35.48 -11.67
N VAL A 488 -16.47 35.83 -12.20
CA VAL A 488 -15.21 35.82 -11.45
C VAL A 488 -15.32 36.75 -10.24
N ASN A 489 -15.02 36.24 -9.05
CA ASN A 489 -15.09 37.00 -7.80
C ASN A 489 -13.86 37.90 -7.61
N ALA A 490 -13.86 38.76 -6.58
CA ALA A 490 -12.79 39.72 -6.36
C ALA A 490 -11.42 39.10 -6.00
N LEU A 491 -11.38 37.80 -5.66
CA LEU A 491 -10.13 37.05 -5.43
C LEU A 491 -9.68 36.25 -6.67
N GLY A 492 -10.35 36.42 -7.81
CA GLY A 492 -9.98 35.77 -9.07
C GLY A 492 -10.55 34.36 -9.24
N CYS A 493 -11.40 33.88 -8.33
CA CYS A 493 -11.99 32.55 -8.45
C CYS A 493 -13.30 32.58 -9.24
N THR A 494 -13.57 31.49 -9.96
CA THR A 494 -14.80 31.29 -10.71
C THR A 494 -15.72 30.36 -9.92
N PRO A 495 -16.72 30.89 -9.18
CA PRO A 495 -17.67 30.07 -8.43
C PRO A 495 -18.55 29.28 -9.39
N PHE A 496 -18.99 28.08 -9.00
CA PHE A 496 -19.86 27.26 -9.86
C PHE A 496 -20.91 26.48 -9.06
N MET A 497 -22.02 26.17 -9.71
CA MET A 497 -23.08 25.28 -9.23
C MET A 497 -22.64 23.83 -9.38
N ASP A 498 -23.00 23.00 -8.40
CA ASP A 498 -22.92 21.55 -8.48
C ASP A 498 -24.24 20.94 -7.96
N ALA A 499 -24.53 19.70 -8.32
CA ALA A 499 -25.76 19.00 -7.99
C ALA A 499 -25.49 17.51 -7.75
N ASP A 500 -26.09 16.96 -6.71
CA ASP A 500 -25.99 15.53 -6.36
C ASP A 500 -27.38 14.92 -6.13
N GLY A 501 -27.57 13.71 -6.66
CA GLY A 501 -28.84 12.98 -6.62
C GLY A 501 -29.88 13.44 -7.65
N PHE A 502 -31.14 13.02 -7.44
CA PHE A 502 -32.25 13.27 -8.36
C PHE A 502 -33.30 14.19 -7.76
N ALA A 503 -33.59 15.27 -8.46
CA ALA A 503 -34.68 16.16 -8.09
C ALA A 503 -36.01 15.42 -8.13
N SER A 504 -36.74 15.36 -7.01
CA SER A 504 -38.02 14.67 -6.90
C SER A 504 -39.03 15.52 -6.15
N ALA A 505 -40.29 15.45 -6.59
CA ALA A 505 -41.39 16.16 -5.95
C ALA A 505 -41.90 15.45 -4.68
N SER A 506 -41.57 14.18 -4.47
CA SER A 506 -42.05 13.38 -3.33
C SER A 506 -40.96 12.90 -2.39
N ALA A 507 -39.69 12.90 -2.82
CA ALA A 507 -38.58 12.53 -1.96
C ALA A 507 -38.43 13.52 -0.79
N GLY A 508 -38.25 13.00 0.42
CA GLY A 508 -38.06 13.82 1.63
C GLY A 508 -36.70 14.52 1.73
N SER A 509 -35.71 14.11 0.92
CA SER A 509 -34.34 14.62 0.89
C SER A 509 -33.59 14.03 -0.32
N GLY A 510 -32.33 14.43 -0.52
CA GLY A 510 -31.40 13.72 -1.40
C GLY A 510 -31.22 14.30 -2.81
N PHE A 511 -31.69 15.52 -3.06
CA PHE A 511 -31.26 16.30 -4.22
C PHE A 511 -30.61 17.59 -3.73
N VAL A 512 -29.28 17.60 -3.75
CA VAL A 512 -28.49 18.65 -3.12
C VAL A 512 -27.89 19.55 -4.17
N LEU A 513 -28.27 20.83 -4.14
CA LEU A 513 -27.67 21.89 -4.96
C LEU A 513 -26.59 22.61 -4.14
N SER A 514 -25.37 22.62 -4.64
CA SER A 514 -24.26 23.31 -3.99
C SER A 514 -23.64 24.39 -4.85
N ALA A 515 -22.94 25.32 -4.21
CA ALA A 515 -22.02 26.23 -4.87
C ALA A 515 -20.63 26.08 -4.28
N GLN A 516 -19.65 25.94 -5.15
CA GLN A 516 -18.24 25.75 -4.82
C GLN A 516 -17.42 26.96 -5.25
N LYS A 517 -16.20 27.09 -4.70
CA LYS A 517 -15.27 28.20 -4.99
C LYS A 517 -15.87 29.60 -4.74
N VAL A 518 -16.79 29.70 -3.78
CA VAL A 518 -17.32 31.00 -3.33
C VAL A 518 -16.44 31.58 -2.23
N LEU A 519 -16.54 32.89 -1.99
CA LEU A 519 -15.79 33.54 -0.92
C LEU A 519 -16.19 32.96 0.45
N ASN A 520 -15.22 32.65 1.31
CA ASN A 520 -15.48 32.14 2.65
C ASN A 520 -16.21 33.17 3.54
N LYS A 521 -17.07 32.66 4.42
CA LYS A 521 -17.84 33.41 5.45
C LYS A 521 -18.73 34.53 4.92
N LYS A 522 -19.26 34.39 3.70
CA LYS A 522 -20.18 35.38 3.10
C LYS A 522 -21.62 34.90 3.18
N PRO A 523 -22.58 35.82 3.42
CA PRO A 523 -23.99 35.48 3.27
C PRO A 523 -24.33 35.34 1.79
N GLY A 524 -25.13 34.34 1.48
CA GLY A 524 -25.66 34.06 0.16
C GLY A 524 -26.97 33.31 0.23
N LEU A 525 -27.57 33.04 -0.92
CA LEU A 525 -28.79 32.25 -1.04
C LEU A 525 -28.87 31.61 -2.41
N LEU A 526 -29.57 30.49 -2.49
CA LEU A 526 -30.05 29.95 -3.75
C LEU A 526 -31.30 30.73 -4.16
N PHE A 527 -31.39 31.11 -5.43
CA PHE A 527 -32.65 31.55 -6.02
C PHE A 527 -32.94 30.71 -7.26
N TYR A 528 -34.22 30.58 -7.58
CA TYR A 528 -34.65 29.79 -8.73
C TYR A 528 -35.92 30.35 -9.38
N SER A 529 -36.24 29.80 -10.55
CA SER A 529 -37.44 30.11 -11.33
C SER A 529 -38.01 28.84 -11.94
N SER A 530 -39.32 28.82 -12.17
CA SER A 530 -40.03 27.78 -12.91
C SER A 530 -40.44 28.21 -14.33
N VAL A 531 -39.90 29.34 -14.83
CA VAL A 531 -40.24 29.88 -16.16
C VAL A 531 -39.32 29.34 -17.25
N SER A 532 -38.05 29.75 -17.23
CA SER A 532 -37.04 29.35 -18.21
C SER A 532 -35.64 29.76 -17.78
N ALA A 533 -34.64 29.23 -18.49
CA ALA A 533 -33.28 29.77 -18.48
C ALA A 533 -33.29 31.25 -18.89
N HIS A 534 -32.24 31.95 -18.46
CA HIS A 534 -31.98 33.35 -18.74
C HIS A 534 -30.47 33.55 -18.97
N GLY A 535 -30.06 34.78 -19.24
CA GLY A 535 -28.64 35.10 -19.49
C GLY A 535 -28.39 36.59 -19.67
N SER A 536 -29.18 37.44 -18.99
CA SER A 536 -29.00 38.90 -19.09
C SER A 536 -27.91 39.39 -18.15
N ALA A 537 -27.28 40.51 -18.49
CA ALA A 537 -26.38 41.20 -17.58
C ALA A 537 -27.06 41.49 -16.23
N PHE A 538 -26.37 41.18 -15.13
CA PHE A 538 -26.85 41.38 -13.77
C PHE A 538 -25.66 41.51 -12.81
N GLN A 539 -25.54 42.66 -12.14
CA GLN A 539 -24.52 42.91 -11.10
C GLN A 539 -23.08 42.55 -11.53
N GLY A 540 -22.74 42.84 -12.79
CA GLY A 540 -21.42 42.56 -13.36
C GLY A 540 -21.20 41.10 -13.78
N GLY A 541 -22.24 40.26 -13.75
CA GLY A 541 -22.26 38.90 -14.29
C GLY A 541 -23.55 38.65 -15.06
N HIS A 542 -24.07 37.42 -15.02
CA HIS A 542 -25.32 37.03 -15.68
C HIS A 542 -26.37 36.56 -14.66
N LEU A 543 -27.62 37.00 -14.86
CA LEU A 543 -28.78 36.41 -14.19
C LEU A 543 -29.26 35.24 -15.05
N CYS A 544 -29.13 34.03 -14.51
CA CYS A 544 -29.35 32.78 -15.25
C CYS A 544 -30.78 32.22 -15.09
N ALA A 545 -31.58 32.72 -14.15
CA ALA A 545 -32.98 32.32 -13.97
C ALA A 545 -33.93 33.48 -14.32
N LYS A 546 -34.92 33.23 -15.19
CA LYS A 546 -35.84 34.27 -15.67
C LYS A 546 -36.86 34.64 -14.58
N PRO A 547 -37.10 35.92 -14.27
CA PRO A 547 -38.14 36.32 -13.32
C PRO A 547 -39.55 35.81 -13.71
N PRO A 548 -40.44 35.56 -12.72
CA PRO A 548 -40.26 35.76 -11.28
C PRO A 548 -39.28 34.76 -10.65
N ILE A 549 -38.51 35.25 -9.67
CA ILE A 549 -37.54 34.43 -8.93
C ILE A 549 -38.04 34.18 -7.51
N VAL A 550 -37.92 32.94 -7.05
CA VAL A 550 -38.10 32.55 -5.66
C VAL A 550 -36.73 32.53 -4.98
N ARG A 551 -36.66 32.99 -3.74
CA ARG A 551 -35.44 33.05 -2.95
C ARG A 551 -35.55 32.10 -1.77
N THR A 552 -34.54 31.26 -1.62
CA THR A 552 -34.40 30.40 -0.44
C THR A 552 -33.90 31.20 0.76
N PRO A 553 -33.96 30.65 1.99
CA PRO A 553 -33.34 31.24 3.16
C PRO A 553 -31.85 31.55 2.96
N VAL A 554 -31.37 32.61 3.62
CA VAL A 554 -29.96 33.00 3.58
C VAL A 554 -29.09 31.95 4.28
N GLN A 555 -27.99 31.59 3.63
CA GLN A 555 -26.95 30.69 4.14
C GLN A 555 -25.64 31.45 4.34
N ASN A 556 -24.74 30.87 5.12
CA ASN A 556 -23.35 31.34 5.25
C ASN A 556 -22.44 30.34 4.53
N SER A 557 -21.48 30.84 3.73
CA SER A 557 -20.61 29.97 2.94
C SER A 557 -19.55 29.20 3.74
N GLY A 558 -19.40 29.44 5.05
CA GLY A 558 -18.40 28.73 5.85
C GLY A 558 -16.97 28.90 5.31
N GLY A 559 -16.22 27.80 5.21
CA GLY A 559 -14.84 27.78 4.70
C GLY A 559 -13.79 28.16 5.76
N SER A 560 -12.57 28.45 5.30
CA SER A 560 -11.39 28.74 6.11
C SER A 560 -11.67 29.75 7.22
N ALA A 561 -11.13 29.46 8.41
CA ALA A 561 -11.29 30.32 9.58
C ALA A 561 -10.50 31.63 9.49
N THR A 562 -9.42 31.66 8.70
CA THR A 562 -8.44 32.75 8.65
C THR A 562 -8.27 33.26 7.21
N GLY A 563 -8.29 34.57 7.03
CA GLY A 563 -8.16 35.20 5.71
C GLY A 563 -9.46 35.21 4.90
N ASN A 564 -9.46 35.96 3.79
CA ASN A 564 -10.47 35.84 2.75
C ASN A 564 -9.90 34.95 1.64
N ASP A 565 -10.58 33.86 1.32
CA ASP A 565 -10.21 32.93 0.26
C ASP A 565 -11.47 32.37 -0.43
N CYS A 566 -11.29 31.41 -1.33
CA CYS A 566 -12.37 30.79 -2.10
C CYS A 566 -12.77 29.40 -1.59
N THR A 567 -12.51 29.10 -0.31
CA THR A 567 -12.86 27.80 0.30
C THR A 567 -14.32 27.73 0.75
N GLY A 568 -15.10 28.81 0.58
CA GLY A 568 -16.50 28.83 0.94
C GLY A 568 -17.34 27.92 0.03
N THR A 569 -18.41 27.36 0.60
CA THR A 569 -19.39 26.52 -0.08
C THR A 569 -20.81 26.81 0.40
N PHE A 570 -21.80 26.68 -0.48
CA PHE A 570 -23.22 26.62 -0.09
C PHE A 570 -23.78 25.24 -0.43
N VAL A 571 -24.71 24.73 0.37
CA VAL A 571 -25.32 23.42 0.19
C VAL A 571 -26.80 23.52 0.52
N PHE A 572 -27.68 23.13 -0.40
CA PHE A 572 -29.12 23.24 -0.23
C PHE A 572 -29.80 21.98 -0.74
N ASP A 573 -30.42 21.21 0.16
CA ASP A 573 -31.25 20.06 -0.23
C ASP A 573 -32.61 20.57 -0.71
N PHE A 574 -32.79 20.54 -2.03
CA PHE A 574 -33.98 21.03 -2.68
C PHE A 574 -35.18 20.10 -2.46
N ASN A 575 -34.97 18.78 -2.37
CA ASN A 575 -36.03 17.82 -2.05
C ASN A 575 -36.54 18.06 -0.62
N ALA A 576 -35.63 18.23 0.35
CA ALA A 576 -36.01 18.53 1.73
C ALA A 576 -36.77 19.86 1.86
N TYR A 577 -36.37 20.87 1.08
CA TYR A 577 -37.09 22.14 1.01
C TYR A 577 -38.53 21.98 0.49
N LEU A 578 -38.74 21.19 -0.57
CA LEU A 578 -40.08 20.92 -1.10
C LEU A 578 -40.92 20.10 -0.12
N ALA A 579 -40.34 19.07 0.50
CA ALA A 579 -41.01 18.23 1.50
C ALA A 579 -41.46 19.04 2.73
N ALA A 580 -40.73 20.09 3.09
CA ALA A 580 -41.10 21.04 4.14
C ALA A 580 -42.16 22.07 3.70
N GLY A 581 -42.69 21.98 2.47
CA GLY A 581 -43.67 22.91 1.92
C GLY A 581 -43.07 24.23 1.42
N GLY A 582 -41.78 24.25 1.10
CA GLY A 582 -41.04 25.45 0.71
C GLY A 582 -41.57 26.11 -0.57
N ASP A 583 -42.07 25.31 -1.52
CA ASP A 583 -42.73 25.83 -2.74
C ASP A 583 -43.86 24.91 -3.21
N PRO A 584 -45.10 25.15 -2.74
CA PRO A 584 -46.26 24.34 -3.11
C PRO A 584 -46.65 24.42 -4.60
N SER A 585 -46.04 25.33 -5.37
CA SER A 585 -46.34 25.49 -6.80
C SER A 585 -45.59 24.50 -7.70
N LEU A 586 -44.55 23.85 -7.16
CA LEU A 586 -43.76 22.87 -7.88
C LEU A 586 -44.32 21.46 -7.66
N SER A 587 -44.38 20.68 -8.74
CA SER A 587 -44.85 19.29 -8.73
C SER A 587 -43.98 18.42 -9.66
N ALA A 588 -44.21 17.11 -9.66
CA ALA A 588 -43.57 16.22 -10.63
C ALA A 588 -43.80 16.77 -12.07
N GLY A 589 -42.74 16.82 -12.87
CA GLY A 589 -42.70 17.41 -14.20
C GLY A 589 -42.35 18.90 -14.25
N SER A 590 -42.31 19.61 -13.11
CA SER A 590 -41.87 21.01 -13.08
C SER A 590 -40.40 21.13 -13.44
N ASN A 591 -40.06 22.06 -14.33
CA ASN A 591 -38.69 22.46 -14.61
C ASN A 591 -38.28 23.62 -13.71
N VAL A 592 -37.07 23.54 -13.16
CA VAL A 592 -36.53 24.55 -12.25
C VAL A 592 -35.18 25.01 -12.78
N TRP A 593 -34.97 26.33 -12.80
CA TRP A 593 -33.74 27.01 -13.18
C TRP A 593 -33.19 27.75 -11.97
N ALA A 594 -32.07 27.29 -11.42
CA ALA A 594 -31.51 27.77 -10.15
C ALA A 594 -30.10 28.36 -10.29
N GLN A 595 -29.74 29.28 -9.41
CA GLN A 595 -28.45 29.95 -9.37
C GLN A 595 -28.16 30.42 -7.93
N TYR A 596 -26.90 30.34 -7.49
CA TYR A 596 -26.48 30.94 -6.22
C TYR A 596 -26.05 32.39 -6.39
N TRP A 597 -26.44 33.19 -5.40
CA TRP A 597 -26.00 34.57 -5.21
C TRP A 597 -25.30 34.69 -3.86
N SER A 598 -24.19 35.42 -3.79
CA SER A 598 -23.58 35.77 -2.51
C SER A 598 -22.92 37.16 -2.51
N ARG A 599 -22.60 37.67 -1.32
CA ARG A 599 -21.92 38.96 -1.16
C ARG A 599 -20.46 38.87 -1.59
N ASP A 600 -20.01 39.83 -2.38
CA ASP A 600 -18.61 40.04 -2.72
C ASP A 600 -18.21 41.50 -2.47
N PRO A 601 -17.70 41.82 -1.26
CA PRO A 601 -17.37 43.19 -0.91
C PRO A 601 -16.10 43.71 -1.61
N GLY A 602 -15.37 42.88 -2.36
CA GLY A 602 -14.18 43.31 -3.10
C GLY A 602 -14.50 44.12 -4.37
N PHE A 603 -15.76 44.10 -4.82
CA PHE A 603 -16.26 44.98 -5.88
C PHE A 603 -17.12 46.12 -5.33
N VAL A 604 -17.21 47.22 -6.09
CA VAL A 604 -18.14 48.32 -5.79
C VAL A 604 -19.57 47.98 -6.18
N ALA A 605 -20.55 48.48 -5.43
CA ALA A 605 -21.96 48.36 -5.79
C ALA A 605 -22.23 49.05 -7.15
N PRO A 606 -23.11 48.51 -8.02
CA PRO A 606 -24.01 47.37 -7.79
C PRO A 606 -23.40 45.98 -8.07
N ASN A 607 -22.10 45.90 -8.35
CA ASN A 607 -21.41 44.66 -8.74
C ASN A 607 -20.75 43.95 -7.56
N ASN A 608 -21.11 44.30 -6.32
CA ASN A 608 -20.53 43.78 -5.07
C ASN A 608 -21.10 42.39 -4.68
N THR A 609 -21.19 41.52 -5.67
CA THR A 609 -21.84 40.20 -5.56
C THR A 609 -21.07 39.15 -6.36
N SER A 610 -21.17 37.91 -5.90
CA SER A 610 -20.66 36.74 -6.59
C SER A 610 -21.84 35.92 -7.12
N LEU A 611 -21.71 35.44 -8.36
CA LEU A 611 -22.74 34.72 -9.10
C LEU A 611 -22.13 33.46 -9.70
N THR A 612 -22.73 32.31 -9.42
CA THR A 612 -22.40 31.05 -10.10
C THR A 612 -22.95 31.04 -11.53
N ASN A 613 -22.63 30.01 -12.30
CA ASN A 613 -23.43 29.57 -13.43
C ASN A 613 -24.85 29.15 -12.96
N GLY A 614 -25.73 28.82 -13.89
CA GLY A 614 -27.06 28.28 -13.61
C GLY A 614 -27.08 26.76 -13.66
N THR A 615 -28.06 26.16 -13.00
CA THR A 615 -28.42 24.74 -13.15
C THR A 615 -29.91 24.60 -13.44
N THR A 616 -30.28 23.63 -14.26
CA THR A 616 -31.68 23.31 -14.58
C THR A 616 -31.95 21.84 -14.34
N PHE A 617 -33.11 21.52 -13.80
CA PHE A 617 -33.53 20.13 -13.55
C PHE A 617 -35.05 20.02 -13.62
N THR A 618 -35.53 18.81 -13.85
CA THR A 618 -36.96 18.48 -13.83
C THR A 618 -37.27 17.69 -12.56
N LEU A 619 -38.31 18.06 -11.83
CA LEU A 619 -38.74 17.25 -10.68
C LEU A 619 -39.32 15.93 -11.18
N LEU A 620 -38.69 14.82 -10.78
CA LEU A 620 -39.22 13.48 -10.99
C LEU A 620 -40.35 13.20 -9.98
N PRO A 621 -41.16 12.16 -10.22
CA PRO A 621 -42.16 11.70 -9.27
C PRO A 621 -41.62 11.49 -7.85
#